data_AF-A0A2T1D844-F1
#
_entry.id   AF-A0A2T1D844-F1
#
_cell.length_a   1.000
_cell.length_b   1.000
_cell.length_c   1.000
_cell.angle_alpha   90.00
_cell.angle_beta   90.00
_cell.angle_gamma   90.00
#
_symmetry.space_group_name_H-M   'P 1'
#
loop_
_entity.id
_entity.type
_entity.pdbx_description
1 polymer ?
#
loop_
_entity_poly.entity_id
_entity_poly.type
_entity_poly.pdbx_seq_one_letter_code
_entity_poly.pdbx_strand_id
1 'polypeptide(L)'
;MSIPGTILAARIRTELVDIEQVVTRTQHLLAKAQQQNDEDYLDGVALNLHGFYAGAERLFEEIAREIDGSIPSRADWHRALLIQMASEILERRPAVIDRDTRNCLDIYRGFRHVVRNIYTFNLEPGRLRELVNALPHCYASLARDLHRFCDFLEQVDVE
;
A
#
# COMPACT_ATOMS: atom_id res chain seq x y z
N MET A 1 19.49 4.85 -16.86
CA MET A 1 18.58 4.89 -18.01
C MET A 1 17.22 4.59 -17.42
N SER A 2 16.36 5.61 -17.27
CA SER A 2 15.03 5.44 -16.67
C SER A 2 14.19 4.51 -17.53
N ILE A 3 13.41 3.64 -16.91
CA ILE A 3 12.49 2.78 -17.65
C ILE A 3 11.42 3.63 -18.35
N PRO A 4 10.91 3.22 -19.54
CA PRO A 4 9.75 3.85 -20.16
C PRO A 4 8.56 3.88 -19.18
N GLY A 5 7.83 4.99 -19.13
CA GLY A 5 6.64 5.17 -18.29
C GLY A 5 5.57 4.09 -18.52
N THR A 6 5.42 3.63 -19.76
CA THR A 6 4.54 2.50 -20.15
C THR A 6 4.93 1.18 -19.49
N ILE A 7 6.24 0.90 -19.34
CA ILE A 7 6.73 -0.29 -18.64
C ILE A 7 6.47 -0.18 -17.14
N LEU A 8 6.70 1.00 -16.56
CA LEU A 8 6.40 1.26 -15.15
C LEU A 8 4.90 1.11 -14.87
N ALA A 9 4.04 1.67 -15.72
CA ALA A 9 2.58 1.54 -15.61
C ALA A 9 2.13 0.07 -15.62
N ALA A 10 2.65 -0.75 -16.55
CA ALA A 10 2.35 -2.18 -16.60
C ALA A 10 2.75 -2.93 -15.33
N ARG A 11 3.90 -2.59 -14.73
CA ARG A 11 4.35 -3.17 -13.45
C ARG A 11 3.44 -2.75 -12.29
N ILE A 12 3.09 -1.47 -12.20
CA ILE A 12 2.18 -0.95 -11.18
C ILE A 12 0.85 -1.71 -11.23
N ARG A 13 0.27 -1.86 -12.43
CA ARG A 13 -1.00 -2.58 -12.61
C ARG A 13 -0.88 -4.06 -12.23
N THR A 14 0.26 -4.70 -12.48
CA THR A 14 0.50 -6.09 -12.08
C THR A 14 0.56 -6.24 -10.57
N GLU A 15 1.34 -5.42 -9.88
CA GLU A 15 1.46 -5.49 -8.41
C GLU A 15 0.15 -5.10 -7.70
N LEU A 16 -0.67 -4.23 -8.29
CA LEU A 16 -2.02 -3.92 -7.77
C LEU A 16 -2.90 -5.19 -7.67
N VAL A 17 -2.80 -6.11 -8.63
CA VAL A 17 -3.52 -7.40 -8.60
C VAL A 17 -3.04 -8.25 -7.41
N ASP A 18 -1.73 -8.28 -7.15
CA ASP A 18 -1.18 -9.01 -6.01
C ASP A 18 -1.63 -8.40 -4.68
N ILE A 19 -1.69 -7.06 -4.58
CA ILE A 19 -2.22 -6.36 -3.41
C ILE A 19 -3.71 -6.68 -3.21
N GLU A 20 -4.51 -6.76 -4.27
CA GLU A 20 -5.93 -7.15 -4.19
C GLU A 20 -6.12 -8.55 -3.61
N GLN A 21 -5.26 -9.49 -4.00
CA GLN A 21 -5.28 -10.84 -3.46
C GLN A 21 -5.01 -10.85 -1.95
N VAL A 22 -4.07 -10.02 -1.48
CA VAL A 22 -3.79 -9.84 -0.05
C VAL A 22 -5.03 -9.30 0.67
N VAL A 23 -5.74 -8.32 0.11
CA VAL A 23 -6.98 -7.77 0.69
C VAL A 23 -8.05 -8.87 0.82
N THR A 24 -8.30 -9.59 -0.27
CA THR A 24 -9.29 -10.68 -0.32
C THR A 24 -8.96 -11.78 0.69
N ARG A 25 -7.68 -12.20 0.74
CA ARG A 25 -7.20 -13.21 1.68
C ARG A 25 -7.34 -12.77 3.13
N THR A 26 -7.08 -11.49 3.43
CA THR A 26 -7.25 -10.93 4.77
C THR A 26 -8.70 -11.04 5.25
N GLN A 27 -9.66 -10.63 4.42
CA GLN A 27 -11.09 -10.69 4.75
C GLN A 27 -11.55 -12.14 4.99
N HIS A 28 -11.10 -13.05 4.13
CA HIS A 28 -11.42 -14.47 4.25
C HIS A 28 -10.87 -15.10 5.53
N LEU A 29 -9.63 -14.76 5.93
CA LEU A 29 -9.05 -15.25 7.19
C LEU A 29 -9.80 -14.73 8.41
N LEU A 30 -10.19 -13.45 8.41
CA LEU A 30 -11.01 -12.90 9.49
C LEU A 30 -12.38 -13.59 9.59
N ALA A 31 -13.02 -13.84 8.45
CA ALA A 31 -14.30 -14.55 8.41
C ALA A 31 -14.17 -15.98 8.96
N LYS A 32 -13.08 -16.69 8.63
CA LYS A 32 -12.79 -18.02 9.20
C LYS A 32 -12.59 -17.97 10.71
N ALA A 33 -11.82 -17.00 11.21
CA ALA A 33 -11.60 -16.82 12.64
C ALA A 33 -12.94 -16.68 13.40
N GLN A 34 -13.87 -15.90 12.84
CA GLN A 34 -15.20 -15.69 13.42
C GLN A 34 -16.10 -16.93 13.32
N GLN A 35 -16.11 -17.61 12.17
CA GLN A 35 -16.97 -18.77 11.94
C GLN A 35 -16.55 -19.99 12.77
N GLN A 36 -15.25 -20.17 12.97
CA GLN A 36 -14.69 -21.31 13.70
C GLN A 36 -14.44 -21.00 15.17
N ASN A 37 -14.59 -19.74 15.59
CA ASN A 37 -14.23 -19.25 16.92
C ASN A 37 -12.79 -19.65 17.28
N ASP A 38 -11.89 -19.47 16.32
CA ASP A 38 -10.48 -19.85 16.38
C ASP A 38 -9.63 -18.61 16.04
N GLU A 39 -8.93 -18.10 17.05
CA GLU A 39 -8.16 -16.87 16.95
C GLU A 39 -6.79 -17.09 16.29
N ASP A 40 -6.33 -18.32 16.08
CA ASP A 40 -5.04 -18.60 15.43
C ASP A 40 -5.01 -18.08 13.97
N TYR A 41 -6.18 -17.94 13.34
CA TYR A 41 -6.30 -17.29 12.03
C TYR A 41 -5.91 -15.80 12.04
N LEU A 42 -5.90 -15.14 13.21
CA LEU A 42 -5.56 -13.72 13.35
C LEU A 42 -4.08 -13.43 13.07
N ASP A 43 -3.19 -14.41 13.25
CA ASP A 43 -1.79 -14.32 12.83
C ASP A 43 -1.69 -14.09 11.32
N GLY A 44 -2.49 -14.85 10.57
CA GLY A 44 -2.61 -14.70 9.12
C GLY A 44 -3.20 -13.33 8.75
N VAL A 45 -4.21 -12.85 9.48
CA VAL A 45 -4.77 -11.50 9.28
C VAL A 45 -3.70 -10.43 9.48
N ALA A 46 -2.96 -10.48 10.59
CA ALA A 46 -1.91 -9.53 10.92
C ALA A 46 -0.81 -9.52 9.85
N LEU A 47 -0.38 -10.70 9.37
CA LEU A 47 0.61 -10.84 8.31
C LEU A 47 0.12 -10.23 6.98
N ASN A 48 -1.13 -10.46 6.60
CA ASN A 48 -1.65 -9.91 5.35
C ASN A 48 -1.87 -8.39 5.43
N LEU A 49 -2.31 -7.85 6.58
CA LEU A 49 -2.40 -6.41 6.80
C LEU A 49 -1.02 -5.72 6.71
N HIS A 50 0.03 -6.36 7.22
CA HIS A 50 1.40 -5.92 7.01
C HIS A 50 1.79 -5.98 5.53
N GLY A 51 1.49 -7.10 4.86
CA GLY A 51 1.76 -7.32 3.45
C GLY A 51 1.10 -6.29 2.53
N PHE A 52 -0.13 -5.86 2.84
CA PHE A 52 -0.86 -4.84 2.10
C PHE A 52 -0.07 -3.52 2.02
N TYR A 53 0.37 -3.00 3.17
CA TYR A 53 1.16 -1.77 3.17
C TYR A 53 2.56 -1.98 2.57
N ALA A 54 3.18 -3.14 2.79
CA ALA A 54 4.47 -3.45 2.18
C ALA A 54 4.39 -3.50 0.63
N GLY A 55 3.27 -3.94 0.06
CA GLY A 55 3.02 -3.86 -1.39
C GLY A 55 2.93 -2.42 -1.88
N ALA A 56 2.10 -1.59 -1.22
CA ALA A 56 1.99 -0.17 -1.57
C ALA A 56 3.35 0.56 -1.44
N GLU A 57 4.11 0.27 -0.40
CA GLU A 57 5.43 0.85 -0.17
C GLU A 57 6.44 0.48 -1.28
N ARG A 58 6.45 -0.79 -1.73
CA ARG A 58 7.30 -1.23 -2.85
C ARG A 58 6.97 -0.48 -4.15
N LEU A 59 5.69 -0.29 -4.45
CA LEU A 59 5.26 0.51 -5.60
C LEU A 59 5.77 1.95 -5.51
N PHE A 60 5.65 2.56 -4.34
CA PHE A 60 6.10 3.93 -4.11
C PHE A 60 7.61 4.08 -4.21
N GLU A 61 8.38 3.09 -3.74
CA GLU A 61 9.82 3.06 -3.93
C GLU A 61 10.21 2.98 -5.41
N GLU A 62 9.52 2.17 -6.20
CA GLU A 62 9.78 2.04 -7.64
C GLU A 62 9.47 3.36 -8.36
N ILE A 63 8.33 3.99 -8.07
CA ILE A 63 7.98 5.31 -8.63
C ILE A 63 9.00 6.37 -8.23
N ALA A 64 9.37 6.44 -6.95
CA ALA A 64 10.36 7.40 -6.45
C ALA A 64 11.74 7.21 -7.09
N ARG A 65 12.12 5.95 -7.35
CA ARG A 65 13.40 5.63 -7.99
C ARG A 65 13.43 6.02 -9.46
N GLU A 66 12.40 5.66 -10.20
CA GLU A 66 12.35 5.81 -11.66
C GLU A 66 12.00 7.23 -12.10
N ILE A 67 11.11 7.91 -11.37
CA ILE A 67 10.58 9.24 -11.72
C ILE A 67 11.22 10.35 -10.87
N ASP A 68 11.23 10.20 -9.55
CA ASP A 68 11.70 11.27 -8.65
C ASP A 68 13.24 11.29 -8.57
N GLY A 69 13.90 10.20 -8.95
CA GLY A 69 15.34 10.01 -8.89
C GLY A 69 15.90 9.94 -7.46
N SER A 70 15.04 9.82 -6.44
CA SER A 70 15.46 9.74 -5.05
C SER A 70 14.42 9.06 -4.17
N ILE A 71 14.90 8.19 -3.28
CA ILE A 71 14.13 7.56 -2.21
C ILE A 71 14.57 8.20 -0.88
N PRO A 72 13.66 8.54 0.03
CA PRO A 72 14.02 9.03 1.36
C PRO A 72 14.90 8.02 2.10
N SER A 73 15.93 8.49 2.81
CA SER A 73 17.00 7.62 3.35
C SER A 73 17.27 7.78 4.85
N ARG A 74 16.44 8.54 5.57
CA ARG A 74 16.63 8.84 7.02
C ARG A 74 15.69 8.01 7.91
N ALA A 75 15.83 8.17 9.22
CA ALA A 75 14.80 7.75 10.17
C ALA A 75 13.43 8.25 9.71
N ASP A 76 12.41 7.41 9.84
CA ASP A 76 11.05 7.64 9.32
C ASP A 76 10.92 7.77 7.78
N TRP A 77 11.87 7.21 7.01
CA TRP A 77 11.82 7.25 5.53
C TRP A 77 10.49 6.74 4.97
N HIS A 78 9.88 5.73 5.59
CA HIS A 78 8.58 5.19 5.19
C HIS A 78 7.47 6.25 5.23
N ARG A 79 7.46 7.11 6.25
CA ARG A 79 6.53 8.23 6.35
C ARG A 79 6.85 9.31 5.32
N ALA A 80 8.14 9.59 5.14
CA ALA A 80 8.60 10.55 4.15
C ALA A 80 8.23 10.12 2.72
N LEU A 81 8.34 8.82 2.41
CA LEU A 81 7.96 8.25 1.11
C LEU A 81 6.46 8.45 0.85
N LEU A 82 5.62 8.17 1.86
CA LEU A 82 4.18 8.37 1.75
C LEU A 82 3.81 9.85 1.52
N ILE A 83 4.55 10.80 2.13
CA ILE A 83 4.40 12.24 1.88
C ILE A 83 4.87 12.62 0.48
N GLN A 84 5.98 12.05 0.02
CA GLN A 84 6.53 12.29 -1.31
C GLN A 84 5.56 11.85 -2.41
N MET A 85 4.90 10.70 -2.25
CA MET A 85 3.90 10.21 -3.20
C MET A 85 2.63 11.07 -3.23
N ALA A 86 2.26 11.67 -2.11
CA ALA A 86 1.12 12.57 -2.02
C ALA A 86 1.42 14.01 -2.45
N SER A 87 2.70 14.33 -2.71
CA SER A 87 3.13 15.64 -3.18
C SER A 87 3.23 15.63 -4.70
N GLU A 88 2.75 16.71 -5.32
CA GLU A 88 3.14 17.07 -6.68
C GLU A 88 4.62 17.47 -6.69
N ILE A 89 5.34 17.03 -7.73
CA ILE A 89 6.71 17.45 -7.98
C ILE A 89 6.72 18.14 -9.33
N LEU A 90 6.82 19.47 -9.29
CA LEU A 90 6.80 20.33 -10.46
C LEU A 90 7.76 19.83 -11.54
N GLU A 91 7.32 19.87 -12.80
CA GLU A 91 8.06 19.40 -13.99
C GLU A 91 8.38 17.90 -14.03
N ARG A 92 7.97 17.10 -13.04
CA ARG A 92 8.21 15.65 -13.02
C ARG A 92 6.94 14.83 -13.05
N ARG A 93 6.05 15.04 -12.07
CA ARG A 93 4.81 14.29 -11.96
C ARG A 93 3.77 14.97 -11.08
N PRO A 94 2.47 14.71 -11.34
CA PRO A 94 1.43 15.00 -10.36
C PRO A 94 1.62 14.16 -9.07
N ALA A 95 0.82 14.46 -8.06
CA ALA A 95 0.69 13.57 -6.90
C ALA A 95 0.24 12.17 -7.35
N VAL A 96 0.92 11.14 -6.87
CA VAL A 96 0.62 9.73 -7.18
C VAL A 96 -0.62 9.27 -6.43
N ILE A 97 -0.76 9.72 -5.19
CA ILE A 97 -1.91 9.43 -4.32
C ILE A 97 -2.52 10.71 -3.78
N ASP A 98 -3.82 10.70 -3.55
CA ASP A 98 -4.48 11.82 -2.90
C ASP A 98 -4.25 11.83 -1.38
N ARG A 99 -4.75 12.89 -0.73
CA ARG A 99 -4.62 13.07 0.71
C ARG A 99 -5.33 11.98 1.52
N ASP A 100 -6.46 11.48 1.04
CA ASP A 100 -7.30 10.52 1.77
C ASP A 100 -6.69 9.11 1.69
N THR A 101 -6.21 8.71 0.53
CA THR A 101 -5.40 7.50 0.32
C THR A 101 -4.16 7.54 1.20
N ARG A 102 -3.44 8.68 1.24
CA ARG A 102 -2.28 8.86 2.13
C ARG A 102 -2.64 8.69 3.60
N ASN A 103 -3.73 9.31 4.07
CA ASN A 103 -4.18 9.21 5.46
C ASN A 103 -4.54 7.76 5.82
N CYS A 104 -5.22 7.07 4.90
CA CYS A 104 -5.60 5.68 5.09
C CYS A 104 -4.36 4.77 5.20
N LEU A 105 -3.41 4.89 4.26
CA LEU A 105 -2.17 4.11 4.26
C LEU A 105 -1.28 4.38 5.48
N ASP A 106 -1.32 5.58 6.06
CA ASP A 106 -0.54 5.91 7.27
C ASP A 106 -0.98 5.06 8.48
N ILE A 107 -2.24 4.64 8.54
CA ILE A 107 -2.75 3.72 9.58
C ILE A 107 -2.08 2.35 9.43
N TYR A 108 -2.03 1.81 8.23
CA TYR A 108 -1.39 0.52 7.94
C TYR A 108 0.14 0.61 8.05
N ARG A 109 0.74 1.75 7.69
CA ARG A 109 2.14 2.07 7.99
C ARG A 109 2.40 1.93 9.49
N GLY A 110 1.59 2.56 10.33
CA GLY A 110 1.70 2.43 11.78
C GLY A 110 1.58 0.98 12.25
N PHE A 111 0.56 0.27 11.76
CA PHE A 111 0.31 -1.13 12.13
C PHE A 111 1.48 -2.07 11.80
N ARG A 112 2.16 -1.88 10.66
CA ARG A 112 3.32 -2.72 10.28
C ARG A 112 4.45 -2.69 11.32
N HIS A 113 4.59 -1.60 12.07
CA HIS A 113 5.58 -1.50 13.15
C HIS A 113 5.14 -2.29 14.38
N VAL A 114 3.85 -2.33 14.66
CA VAL A 114 3.26 -3.11 15.76
C VAL A 114 3.53 -4.60 15.53
N VAL A 115 3.21 -5.12 14.34
CA VAL A 115 3.42 -6.54 13.99
C VAL A 115 4.89 -6.95 14.04
N ARG A 116 5.82 -6.06 13.68
CA ARG A 116 7.27 -6.37 13.72
C ARG A 116 7.85 -6.36 15.14
N ASN A 117 7.21 -5.67 16.09
CA ASN A 117 7.75 -5.43 17.43
C ASN A 117 6.97 -6.15 18.53
N ILE A 118 5.80 -6.71 18.22
CA ILE A 118 4.89 -7.36 19.15
C ILE A 118 4.60 -8.75 18.61
N TYR A 119 4.71 -9.78 19.45
CA TYR A 119 4.23 -11.11 19.11
C TYR A 119 2.72 -11.06 18.83
N THR A 120 2.26 -11.71 17.76
CA THR A 120 0.88 -11.62 17.27
C THR A 120 -0.17 -12.02 18.30
N PHE A 121 0.17 -12.85 19.29
CA PHE A 121 -0.72 -13.21 20.42
C PHE A 121 -1.08 -12.04 21.36
N ASN A 122 -0.37 -10.91 21.29
CA ASN A 122 -0.71 -9.69 22.05
C ASN A 122 -1.51 -8.68 21.21
N LEU A 123 -1.90 -9.02 19.97
CA LEU A 123 -2.72 -8.15 19.13
C LEU A 123 -4.18 -8.23 19.55
N GLU A 124 -4.76 -7.08 19.88
CA GLU A 124 -6.18 -6.96 20.20
C GLU A 124 -7.07 -7.36 19.00
N PRO A 125 -7.89 -8.43 19.10
CA PRO A 125 -8.73 -8.90 17.99
C PRO A 125 -9.68 -7.84 17.44
N GLY A 126 -10.20 -6.97 18.32
CA GLY A 126 -11.04 -5.84 17.94
C GLY A 126 -10.33 -4.88 16.98
N ARG A 127 -9.05 -4.59 17.26
CA ARG A 127 -8.25 -3.69 16.42
C ARG A 127 -7.97 -4.28 15.04
N LEU A 128 -7.70 -5.59 14.97
CA LEU A 128 -7.54 -6.28 13.68
C LEU A 128 -8.82 -6.20 12.86
N ARG A 129 -9.98 -6.47 13.48
CA ARG A 129 -11.28 -6.39 12.81
C ARG A 129 -11.55 -5.00 12.23
N GLU A 130 -11.26 -3.93 12.97
CA GLU A 130 -11.37 -2.56 12.47
C GLU A 130 -10.51 -2.34 11.21
N LEU A 131 -9.25 -2.76 11.25
CA LEU A 131 -8.32 -2.59 10.13
C LEU A 131 -8.75 -3.38 8.89
N VAL A 132 -9.25 -4.60 9.07
CA VAL A 132 -9.77 -5.43 7.96
C VAL A 132 -11.05 -4.83 7.38
N ASN A 133 -11.95 -4.29 8.20
CA ASN A 133 -13.18 -3.67 7.71
C ASN A 133 -12.90 -2.41 6.87
N ALA A 134 -11.87 -1.64 7.21
CA ALA A 134 -11.45 -0.45 6.45
C ALA A 134 -10.61 -0.80 5.20
N LEU A 135 -10.03 -2.00 5.13
CA LEU A 135 -9.05 -2.40 4.13
C LEU A 135 -9.55 -2.29 2.67
N PRO A 136 -10.77 -2.76 2.32
CA PRO A 136 -11.25 -2.69 0.94
C PRO A 136 -11.40 -1.26 0.45
N HIS A 137 -11.84 -0.34 1.32
CA HIS A 137 -11.97 1.07 0.98
C HIS A 137 -10.60 1.73 0.77
N CYS A 138 -9.63 1.39 1.62
CA CYS A 138 -8.25 1.85 1.47
C CYS A 138 -7.65 1.39 0.14
N TYR A 139 -7.79 0.11 -0.17
CA TYR A 139 -7.32 -0.48 -1.42
C TYR A 139 -7.99 0.15 -2.64
N ALA A 140 -9.31 0.33 -2.62
CA ALA A 140 -10.03 0.97 -3.73
C ALA A 140 -9.53 2.39 -4.01
N SER A 141 -9.20 3.14 -2.95
CA SER A 141 -8.65 4.51 -3.08
C SER A 141 -7.23 4.48 -3.66
N LEU A 142 -6.37 3.57 -3.16
CA LEU A 142 -5.03 3.34 -3.70
C LEU A 142 -5.05 2.92 -5.17
N ALA A 143 -5.86 1.92 -5.53
CA ALA A 143 -5.95 1.41 -6.90
C ALA A 143 -6.43 2.49 -7.87
N ARG A 144 -7.46 3.25 -7.48
CA ARG A 144 -7.96 4.39 -8.26
C ARG A 144 -6.87 5.42 -8.52
N ASP A 145 -6.11 5.79 -7.50
CA ASP A 145 -5.07 6.81 -7.63
C ASP A 145 -3.90 6.32 -8.48
N LEU A 146 -3.46 5.08 -8.29
CA LEU A 146 -2.42 4.47 -9.11
C LEU A 146 -2.84 4.23 -10.56
N HIS A 147 -4.11 3.92 -10.83
CA HIS A 147 -4.62 3.87 -12.20
C HIS A 147 -4.55 5.23 -12.89
N ARG A 148 -4.99 6.30 -12.22
CA ARG A 148 -4.84 7.67 -12.76
C ARG A 148 -3.37 8.01 -13.02
N PHE A 149 -2.48 7.60 -12.13
CA PHE A 149 -1.06 7.81 -12.30
C PHE A 149 -0.48 7.02 -13.48
N CYS A 150 -0.91 5.77 -13.68
CA CYS A 150 -0.53 4.98 -14.85
C CYS A 150 -1.00 5.64 -16.15
N ASP A 151 -2.23 6.16 -16.18
CA ASP A 151 -2.77 6.85 -17.36
C ASP A 151 -1.93 8.10 -17.69
N PHE A 152 -1.43 8.82 -16.68
CA PHE A 152 -0.47 9.91 -16.86
C PHE A 152 0.87 9.42 -17.45
N LEU A 153 1.45 8.35 -16.92
CA LEU A 153 2.72 7.80 -17.43
C LEU A 153 2.61 7.37 -18.89
N GLU A 154 1.48 6.76 -19.27
CA GLU A 154 1.21 6.31 -20.63
C GLU A 154 1.02 7.48 -21.61
N GLN A 155 0.50 8.62 -21.15
CA GLN A 155 0.35 9.83 -21.97
C GLN A 155 1.70 10.51 -22.24
N VAL A 156 2.55 10.62 -21.22
CA VAL A 156 3.87 11.30 -21.33
C VAL A 156 4.85 10.51 -22.20
N ASP A 157 4.76 9.18 -22.24
CA ASP A 157 5.61 8.32 -23.08
C ASP A 157 5.27 8.39 -24.59
N VAL A 158 4.10 8.92 -24.95
CA VAL A 158 3.60 9.00 -26.34
C VAL A 158 3.94 10.35 -27.00
N GLU A 159 4.34 11.35 -26.21
CA GLU A 159 4.81 12.68 -26.67
C GLU A 159 6.33 12.73 -26.90
#